data_AF-A0A0J0YS36-F1
#
_entry.id   AF-A0A0J0YS36-F1
#
_cell.length_a   1.000
_cell.length_b   1.000
_cell.length_c   1.000
_cell.angle_alpha   90.00
_cell.angle_beta   90.00
_cell.angle_gamma   90.00
#
_symmetry.space_group_name_H-M   'P 1'
#
loop_
_entity.id
_entity.type
_entity.pdbx_description
1 polymer ?
#
loop_
_entity_poly.entity_id
_entity_poly.type
_entity_poly.pdbx_seq_one_letter_code
_entity_poly.pdbx_strand_id
1 'polypeptide(L)' 'MKITYCKLSKKVQKKLLEFFVLEVTARSAANLLDINPN' A
#
# COMPACT_ATOMS: atom_id res chain seq x y z
N MET A 1 -15.25 -6.24 -16.91
CA MET A 1 -14.32 -5.09 -16.75
C MET A 1 -13.22 -5.20 -17.79
N LYS A 2 -13.02 -4.19 -18.64
CA LYS A 2 -11.93 -4.21 -19.61
C LYS A 2 -10.66 -3.75 -18.89
N ILE A 3 -9.70 -4.65 -18.67
CA ILE A 3 -8.42 -4.30 -18.04
C ILE A 3 -7.59 -3.57 -19.09
N THR A 4 -7.41 -2.26 -18.91
CA THR A 4 -6.52 -1.45 -19.74
C THR A 4 -5.15 -1.39 -19.09
N TYR A 5 -4.12 -1.79 -19.83
CA TYR A 5 -2.74 -1.67 -19.37
C TYR A 5 -2.30 -0.21 -19.45
N CYS A 6 -1.97 0.36 -18.28
CA CYS A 6 -1.38 1.70 -18.18
C CYS A 6 0.03 1.58 -17.63
N LYS A 7 1.01 2.18 -18.30
CA LYS A 7 2.39 2.22 -17.82
C LYS A 7 2.57 3.44 -16.91
N LEU A 8 2.80 3.18 -15.62
CA LEU A 8 3.06 4.24 -14.65
C LEU A 8 4.45 4.83 -14.84
N SER A 9 4.59 6.14 -14.62
CA SER A 9 5.90 6.78 -14.55
C SER A 9 6.67 6.30 -13.32
N LYS A 10 8.01 6.31 -13.39
CA LYS A 10 8.87 5.89 -12.26
C LYS A 10 8.58 6.69 -10.97
N LYS A 11 8.23 7.97 -11.09
CA LYS A 11 7.87 8.83 -9.95
C LYS A 11 6.60 8.35 -9.26
N VAL A 12 5.59 7.96 -10.03
CA VAL A 12 4.32 7.45 -9.47
C VAL A 12 4.54 6.08 -8.85
N GLN A 13 5.32 5.20 -9.49
CA GLN A 13 5.66 3.88 -8.93
C GLN A 13 6.37 4.00 -7.57
N LYS A 14 7.35 4.92 -7.43
CA LYS A 14 8.05 5.13 -6.14
C LYS A 14 7.12 5.64 -5.04
N LYS A 15 6.24 6.61 -5.36
CA LYS A 15 5.23 7.09 -4.40
C LYS A 15 4.29 5.97 -3.95
N LEU A 16 3.82 5.14 -4.89
CA LEU A 16 2.97 4.00 -4.54
C LEU A 16 3.70 3.02 -3.61
N LEU A 17 4.98 2.76 -3.85
CA LEU A 17 5.78 1.92 -2.96
C LEU A 17 5.88 2.51 -1.55
N GLU A 18 6.13 3.82 -1.43
CA GLU A 18 6.15 4.52 -0.13
C GLU A 18 4.81 4.37 0.61
N PHE A 19 3.68 4.55 -0.07
CA PHE A 19 2.35 4.35 0.51
C PHE A 19 2.13 2.91 0.97
N PHE A 20 2.48 1.93 0.15
CA PHE A 20 2.31 0.51 0.51
C PHE A 20 3.19 0.13 1.69
N VAL A 21 4.41 0.64 1.78
CA VAL A 21 5.27 0.42 2.96
C VAL A 21 4.57 0.93 4.22
N LEU A 22 4.03 2.15 4.19
CA LEU A 22 3.34 2.72 5.34
C LEU A 22 2.08 1.93 5.72
N GLU A 23 1.27 1.52 4.76
CA GLU A 23 0.07 0.70 5.01
C GLU A 23 0.44 -0.66 5.61
N VAL A 24 1.47 -1.33 5.06
CA VAL A 24 1.95 -2.61 5.57
C VAL A 24 2.51 -2.45 6.97
N THR A 25 3.28 -1.39 7.25
CA THR A 25 3.79 -1.11 8.59
C THR A 25 2.67 -0.87 9.58
N ALA A 26 1.67 -0.05 9.23
CA ALA A 26 0.53 0.22 10.09
C ALA A 26 -0.29 -1.06 10.39
N ARG A 27 -0.56 -1.88 9.37
CA ARG A 27 -1.27 -3.17 9.54
C ARG A 27 -0.45 -4.14 10.39
N SER A 28 0.85 -4.23 10.16
CA SER A 28 1.74 -5.11 10.92
C SER A 28 1.81 -4.70 12.39
N ALA A 29 1.90 -3.40 12.68
CA ALA A 29 1.89 -2.88 14.04
C ALA A 29 0.53 -3.14 14.72
N ALA A 30 -0.59 -2.93 14.02
CA ALA A 30 -1.91 -3.23 14.55
C ALA A 30 -2.07 -4.71 14.89
N ASN A 31 -1.61 -5.61 14.02
CA ASN A 31 -1.62 -7.05 14.26
C ASN A 31 -0.73 -7.45 15.45
N LEU A 32 0.44 -6.83 15.60
CA LEU A 32 1.36 -7.14 16.72
C LEU A 32 0.80 -6.67 18.07
N LEU A 33 0.07 -5.56 18.06
CA LEU A 33 -0.50 -4.94 19.26
C LEU A 33 -1.94 -5.40 19.54
N ASP A 34 -2.44 -6.40 18.79
CA ASP A 34 -3.85 -6.85 18.81
C ASP A 34 -4.86 -5.69 18.73
N ILE A 35 -4.52 -4.65 17.96
CA ILE A 35 -5.39 -3.51 17.70
C ILE A 35 -6.34 -3.92 16.58
N ASN A 36 -7.59 -4.22 16.94
CA ASN A 36 -8.64 -4.45 15.96
C ASN A 36 -8.97 -3.14 15.23
N PRO A 37 -8.95 -3.09 13.89
CA PRO A 37 -9.29 -1.87 13.14
C PRO A 37 -10.79 -1.53 13.11
N ASN A 38 -11.62 -2.14 13.95
CA ASN A 38 -13.08 -1.94 14.04
C ASN A 38 -13.55 -1.76 15.48
#